data_AF-A0AAY4AAU5-F1
#
_entry.id   AF-A0AAY4AAU5-F1
#
_cell.length_a   1.000
_cell.length_b   1.000
_cell.length_c   1.000
_cell.angle_alpha   90.00
_cell.angle_beta   90.00
_cell.angle_gamma   90.00
#
_symmetry.space_group_name_H-M   'P 1'
#
loop_
_entity.id
_entity.type
_entity.pdbx_description
1 polymer ?
#
loop_
_entity_poly.entity_id
_entity_poly.type
_entity_poly.pdbx_seq_one_letter_code
_entity_poly.pdbx_strand_id
1 'polypeptide(L)'
;MANFKGHALPGSFFLLFGLWWSVKYPLRHCWKHRQQRNRQKLPAFFSRVDLIEGVLKIFFAFVGIMAEQFVPDGPHARLYNDGWVKLMNWQHSTMYLFFGISGIADVLSVSSLPVPPRLDRFGLSLALFVEGFLFYHHLHGRSMLDSHVHTLLLVPVFGGAACTVLEVFVKENTLLEIIRSSLAILQGSWFYEIGFVLFPLSGPHWDPDLHDNVMFLTMCFCWHYAVALLVVSLNYCVVWWTLNRFSGKPIGDMEIGLRKTTDCTSQKALLQDSEEE
;
A
#
# COMPACT_ATOMS: atom_id res chain seq x y z
N MET A 1 -5.87 -17.79 -12.66
CA MET A 1 -6.61 -18.33 -13.84
C MET A 1 -6.72 -17.23 -14.89
N ALA A 2 -6.67 -17.57 -16.17
CA ALA A 2 -6.87 -16.63 -17.27
C ALA A 2 -8.36 -16.33 -17.44
N ASN A 3 -8.89 -15.42 -16.63
CA ASN A 3 -10.25 -14.88 -16.74
C ASN A 3 -10.32 -13.48 -16.13
N PHE A 4 -11.44 -12.78 -16.32
CA PHE A 4 -11.64 -11.44 -15.75
C PHE A 4 -11.37 -11.39 -14.24
N LYS A 5 -11.92 -12.33 -13.46
CA LYS A 5 -11.75 -12.37 -12.00
C LYS A 5 -10.29 -12.53 -11.59
N GLY A 6 -9.52 -13.32 -12.34
CA GLY A 6 -8.09 -13.55 -12.15
C GLY A 6 -7.24 -12.30 -12.34
N HIS A 7 -7.74 -11.30 -13.07
CA HIS A 7 -7.09 -9.99 -13.23
C HIS A 7 -7.68 -8.94 -12.27
N ALA A 8 -9.00 -8.92 -12.12
CA ALA A 8 -9.68 -7.96 -11.23
C ALA A 8 -9.30 -8.15 -9.75
N LEU A 9 -9.04 -9.38 -9.30
CA LEU A 9 -8.64 -9.66 -7.92
C LEU A 9 -7.27 -9.03 -7.55
N PRO A 10 -6.15 -9.34 -8.23
CA PRO A 10 -4.88 -8.66 -7.98
C PRO A 10 -5.00 -7.16 -8.25
N GLY A 11 -5.73 -6.75 -9.30
CA GLY A 11 -6.01 -5.35 -9.58
C GLY A 11 -6.63 -4.59 -8.40
N SER A 12 -7.60 -5.22 -7.72
CA SER A 12 -8.24 -4.67 -6.51
C SER A 12 -7.24 -4.48 -5.37
N PHE A 13 -6.38 -5.47 -5.10
CA PHE A 13 -5.37 -5.35 -4.05
C PHE A 13 -4.43 -4.18 -4.31
N PHE A 14 -3.85 -4.09 -5.51
CA PHE A 14 -2.93 -3.00 -5.86
C PHE A 14 -3.59 -1.63 -5.85
N LEU A 15 -4.85 -1.52 -6.31
CA LEU A 15 -5.61 -0.27 -6.19
C LEU A 15 -5.86 0.12 -4.74
N LEU A 16 -6.31 -0.82 -3.90
CA LEU A 16 -6.60 -0.55 -2.49
C LEU A 16 -5.33 -0.15 -1.73
N PHE A 17 -4.23 -0.89 -1.90
CA PHE A 17 -2.95 -0.56 -1.28
C PHE A 17 -2.39 0.77 -1.83
N GLY A 18 -2.46 1.00 -3.14
CA GLY A 18 -1.99 2.24 -3.77
C GLY A 18 -2.76 3.47 -3.29
N LEU A 19 -4.09 3.39 -3.23
CA LEU A 19 -4.94 4.46 -2.69
C LEU A 19 -4.68 4.67 -1.19
N TRP A 20 -4.59 3.58 -0.42
CA TRP A 20 -4.26 3.64 1.00
C TRP A 20 -2.92 4.34 1.25
N TRP A 21 -1.88 3.94 0.52
CA TRP A 21 -0.55 4.54 0.59
C TRP A 21 -0.57 6.01 0.19
N SER A 22 -1.33 6.39 -0.84
CA SER A 22 -1.48 7.78 -1.28
C SER A 22 -2.07 8.72 -0.23
N VAL A 23 -2.73 8.18 0.81
CA VAL A 23 -3.25 8.96 1.95
C VAL A 23 -2.33 8.82 3.17
N LYS A 24 -1.91 7.59 3.49
CA LYS A 24 -1.07 7.25 4.65
C LYS A 24 0.26 8.01 4.66
N TYR A 25 0.98 8.04 3.54
CA TYR A 25 2.31 8.68 3.48
C TYR A 25 2.24 10.21 3.59
N PRO A 26 1.34 10.91 2.89
CA PRO A 26 1.14 12.34 3.12
C PRO A 26 0.72 12.68 4.54
N LEU A 27 -0.15 11.87 5.17
CA LEU A 27 -0.53 12.05 6.58
C LEU A 27 0.71 11.96 7.48
N ARG A 28 1.54 10.91 7.30
CA ARG A 28 2.77 10.71 8.07
C ARG A 28 3.75 11.86 7.86
N HIS A 29 3.93 12.33 6.62
CA HIS A 29 4.78 13.45 6.28
C HIS A 29 4.31 14.75 6.96
N CYS A 30 3.02 15.11 6.80
CA CYS A 30 2.46 16.33 7.36
C CYS A 30 2.51 16.32 8.90
N TRP A 31 2.25 15.17 9.53
CA TRP A 31 2.40 15.05 10.99
C TRP A 31 3.85 15.19 11.43
N LYS A 32 4.81 14.51 10.78
CA LYS A 32 6.25 14.66 11.11
C LYS A 32 6.72 16.10 11.00
N HIS A 33 6.34 16.80 9.92
CA HIS A 33 6.68 18.20 9.70
C HIS A 33 6.14 19.10 10.83
N ARG A 34 4.96 18.80 11.38
CA ARG A 34 4.40 19.51 12.54
C ARG A 34 5.07 19.11 13.85
N GLN A 35 5.41 17.84 14.01
CA GLN A 35 6.02 17.28 15.21
C GLN A 35 7.46 17.76 15.41
N GLN A 36 8.20 18.10 14.35
CA GLN A 36 9.51 18.75 14.50
C GLN A 36 9.44 20.06 15.29
N ARG A 37 8.26 20.70 15.36
CA ARG A 37 8.00 21.86 16.21
C ARG A 37 7.71 21.51 17.68
N ASN A 38 7.42 20.24 18.00
CA ASN A 38 7.11 19.75 19.35
C ASN A 38 7.58 18.28 19.53
N ARG A 39 8.80 18.09 20.04
CA ARG A 39 9.53 16.79 20.15
C ARG A 39 8.71 15.66 20.80
N GLN A 40 7.98 14.87 20.00
CA GLN A 40 7.46 13.57 20.44
C GLN A 40 7.68 12.49 19.37
N LYS A 41 7.77 11.23 19.84
CA LYS A 41 7.94 10.03 19.01
C LYS A 41 6.76 9.85 18.05
N LEU A 42 6.98 9.12 16.95
CA LEU A 42 5.95 8.78 15.98
C LEU A 42 4.72 8.18 16.72
N PRO A 43 3.49 8.65 16.44
CA PRO A 43 2.30 8.18 17.15
C PRO A 43 2.15 6.65 17.10
N ALA A 44 1.80 6.03 18.22
CA ALA A 44 1.51 4.59 18.32
C ALA A 44 0.45 4.13 17.30
N PHE A 45 -0.41 5.05 16.84
CA PHE A 45 -1.35 4.85 15.76
C PHE A 45 -0.68 4.34 14.47
N PHE A 46 0.44 4.93 14.05
CA PHE A 46 1.13 4.51 12.83
C PHE A 46 1.73 3.12 12.94
N SER A 47 2.28 2.77 14.10
CA SER A 47 2.78 1.41 14.35
C SER A 47 1.65 0.38 14.31
N ARG A 48 0.46 0.72 14.84
CA ARG A 48 -0.72 -0.17 14.74
C ARG A 48 -1.20 -0.35 13.31
N VAL A 49 -1.22 0.73 12.53
CA VAL A 49 -1.56 0.70 11.11
C VAL A 49 -0.57 -0.19 10.33
N ASP A 50 0.73 0.00 10.55
CA ASP A 50 1.79 -0.80 9.89
C ASP A 50 1.66 -2.29 10.29
N LEU A 51 1.34 -2.58 11.55
CA LEU A 51 1.08 -3.95 12.02
C LEU A 51 -0.13 -4.58 11.31
N ILE A 52 -1.25 -3.86 11.22
CA ILE A 52 -2.46 -4.35 10.54
C ILE A 52 -2.16 -4.63 9.06
N GLU A 53 -1.41 -3.74 8.40
CA GLU A 53 -1.00 -3.92 7.00
C GLU A 53 -0.21 -5.22 6.82
N GLY A 54 0.78 -5.47 7.69
CA GLY A 54 1.57 -6.70 7.68
C GLY A 54 0.74 -7.95 7.93
N VAL A 55 -0.16 -7.92 8.92
CA VAL A 55 -1.06 -9.04 9.23
C VAL A 55 -2.01 -9.33 8.06
N LEU A 56 -2.57 -8.30 7.42
CA LEU A 56 -3.42 -8.47 6.24
C LEU A 56 -2.65 -9.09 5.07
N LYS A 57 -1.42 -8.66 4.80
CA LYS A 57 -0.56 -9.27 3.76
C LYS A 57 -0.33 -10.76 4.04
N ILE A 58 0.02 -11.14 5.27
CA ILE A 58 0.21 -12.54 5.67
C ILE A 58 -1.07 -13.34 5.47
N PHE A 59 -2.21 -12.81 5.94
CA PHE A 59 -3.51 -13.48 5.85
C PHE A 59 -3.91 -13.72 4.39
N PHE A 60 -3.88 -12.68 3.54
CA PHE A 60 -4.26 -12.81 2.13
C PHE A 60 -3.28 -13.69 1.35
N ALA A 61 -1.98 -13.62 1.64
CA ALA A 61 -1.00 -14.53 1.06
C ALA A 61 -1.31 -15.99 1.42
N PHE A 62 -1.59 -16.28 2.69
CA PHE A 62 -1.97 -17.62 3.13
C PHE A 62 -3.25 -18.10 2.43
N VAL A 63 -4.31 -17.29 2.42
CA VAL A 63 -5.56 -17.63 1.72
C VAL A 63 -5.33 -17.85 0.22
N GLY A 64 -4.49 -17.02 -0.42
CA GLY A 64 -4.11 -17.16 -1.82
C GLY A 64 -3.40 -18.49 -2.11
N ILE A 65 -2.43 -18.87 -1.27
CA ILE A 65 -1.74 -20.18 -1.39
C ILE A 65 -2.74 -21.32 -1.19
N MET A 66 -3.62 -21.24 -0.18
CA MET A 66 -4.63 -22.28 0.06
C MET A 66 -5.59 -22.41 -1.12
N ALA A 67 -6.04 -21.29 -1.69
CA ALA A 67 -6.93 -21.27 -2.84
C ALA A 67 -6.27 -21.80 -4.11
N GLU A 68 -4.99 -21.49 -4.35
CA GLU A 68 -4.28 -22.02 -5.52
C GLU A 68 -3.93 -23.50 -5.38
N GLN A 69 -3.64 -23.97 -4.16
CA GLN A 69 -3.19 -25.34 -3.92
C GLN A 69 -4.33 -26.34 -3.70
N PHE A 70 -5.39 -25.96 -2.97
CA PHE A 70 -6.33 -26.92 -2.37
C PHE A 70 -7.79 -26.73 -2.78
N VAL A 71 -8.09 -25.90 -3.79
CA VAL A 71 -9.39 -26.02 -4.49
C VAL A 71 -9.56 -27.42 -5.07
N PRO A 72 -10.79 -27.90 -5.34
CA PRO A 72 -11.00 -29.26 -5.87
C PRO A 72 -10.11 -29.57 -7.07
N ASP A 73 -9.98 -28.60 -7.98
CA ASP A 73 -9.10 -28.64 -9.15
C ASP A 73 -7.70 -28.05 -8.87
N GLY A 74 -7.17 -28.16 -7.66
CA GLY A 74 -5.82 -27.71 -7.30
C GLY A 74 -4.74 -28.76 -7.59
N PRO A 75 -3.45 -28.40 -7.46
CA PRO A 75 -2.33 -29.35 -7.45
C PRO A 75 -2.23 -30.17 -6.14
N HIS A 76 -2.91 -29.76 -5.06
CA HIS A 76 -2.91 -30.42 -3.75
C HIS A 76 -1.51 -30.69 -3.19
N ALA A 77 -0.63 -29.68 -3.27
CA ALA A 77 0.78 -29.76 -2.88
C ALA A 77 1.62 -30.82 -3.63
N ARG A 78 1.12 -31.34 -4.76
CA ARG A 78 1.88 -32.22 -5.65
C ARG A 78 2.47 -31.38 -6.78
N LEU A 79 3.80 -31.24 -6.78
CA LEU A 79 4.49 -30.51 -7.85
C LEU A 79 4.68 -31.37 -9.11
N TYR A 80 4.86 -32.68 -8.92
CA TYR A 80 5.15 -33.62 -9.99
C TYR A 80 4.39 -34.94 -9.79
N ASN A 81 3.80 -35.46 -10.86
CA ASN A 81 3.18 -36.78 -10.93
C ASN A 81 3.15 -37.23 -12.40
N ASP A 82 4.17 -37.98 -12.83
CA ASP A 82 4.41 -38.35 -14.23
C ASP A 82 4.43 -37.16 -15.21
N GLY A 83 4.75 -35.98 -14.67
CA GLY A 83 4.69 -34.70 -15.36
C GLY A 83 4.47 -33.56 -14.38
N TRP A 84 4.68 -32.33 -14.85
CA TRP A 84 4.45 -31.13 -14.06
C TRP A 84 2.96 -30.92 -13.79
N VAL A 85 2.60 -30.75 -12.51
CA VAL A 85 1.20 -30.58 -12.11
C VAL A 85 0.90 -29.10 -11.94
N LYS A 86 0.09 -28.54 -12.84
CA LYS A 86 -0.52 -27.20 -12.71
C LYS A 86 0.48 -26.10 -12.30
N LEU A 87 1.59 -25.99 -13.05
CA LEU A 87 2.68 -25.03 -12.77
C LEU A 87 2.21 -23.57 -12.63
N MET A 88 1.11 -23.21 -13.31
CA MET A 88 0.48 -21.90 -13.16
C MET A 88 0.06 -21.60 -11.73
N ASN A 89 -0.60 -22.56 -11.08
CA ASN A 89 -1.00 -22.44 -9.67
C ASN A 89 0.24 -22.37 -8.75
N TRP A 90 1.32 -23.07 -9.10
CA TRP A 90 2.60 -22.97 -8.37
C TRP A 90 3.29 -21.61 -8.52
N GLN A 91 3.26 -21.00 -9.71
CA GLN A 91 3.77 -19.65 -9.92
C GLN A 91 2.98 -18.63 -9.08
N HIS A 92 1.65 -18.72 -9.08
CA HIS A 92 0.82 -17.87 -8.22
C HIS A 92 1.07 -18.11 -6.73
N SER A 93 1.19 -19.37 -6.30
CA SER A 93 1.52 -19.71 -4.91
C SER A 93 2.87 -19.15 -4.48
N THR A 94 3.86 -19.16 -5.40
CA THR A 94 5.18 -18.56 -5.18
C THR A 94 5.08 -17.05 -5.05
N MET A 95 4.31 -16.38 -5.92
CA MET A 95 4.05 -14.94 -5.80
C MET A 95 3.40 -14.60 -4.44
N TYR A 96 2.34 -15.32 -4.04
CA TYR A 96 1.70 -15.12 -2.74
C TYR A 96 2.66 -15.35 -1.57
N LEU A 97 3.53 -16.36 -1.64
CA LEU A 97 4.54 -16.63 -0.61
C LEU A 97 5.43 -15.39 -0.37
N PHE A 98 5.91 -14.74 -1.43
CA PHE A 98 6.75 -13.55 -1.27
C PHE A 98 6.01 -12.33 -0.74
N PHE A 99 4.73 -12.14 -1.09
CA PHE A 99 3.89 -11.13 -0.43
C PHE A 99 3.63 -11.47 1.05
N GLY A 100 3.55 -12.75 1.40
CA GLY A 100 3.50 -13.21 2.79
C GLY A 100 4.79 -12.89 3.56
N ILE A 101 5.96 -13.13 2.95
CA ILE A 101 7.27 -12.74 3.48
C ILE A 101 7.35 -11.21 3.68
N SER A 102 6.84 -10.41 2.73
CA SER A 102 6.72 -8.96 2.90
C SER A 102 5.84 -8.59 4.10
N GLY A 103 4.72 -9.28 4.32
CA GLY A 103 3.88 -9.06 5.50
C GLY A 103 4.59 -9.39 6.82
N ILE A 104 5.39 -10.47 6.85
CA ILE A 104 6.23 -10.81 8.00
C ILE A 104 7.27 -9.70 8.24
N ALA A 105 7.91 -9.21 7.19
CA ALA A 105 8.85 -8.08 7.27
C ALA A 105 8.20 -6.82 7.87
N ASP A 106 6.94 -6.51 7.51
CA ASP A 106 6.19 -5.40 8.09
C ASP A 106 5.95 -5.59 9.60
N VAL A 107 5.48 -6.77 10.02
CA VAL A 107 5.22 -7.10 11.43
C VAL A 107 6.50 -7.05 12.26
N LEU A 108 7.59 -7.62 11.72
CA LEU A 108 8.90 -7.59 12.37
C LEU A 108 9.44 -6.17 12.52
N SER A 109 9.22 -5.30 11.53
CA SER A 109 9.67 -3.90 11.53
C SER A 109 9.03 -3.04 12.61
N VAL A 110 7.86 -3.44 13.13
CA VAL A 110 7.18 -2.76 14.25
C VAL A 110 7.31 -3.47 15.58
N SER A 111 7.95 -4.65 15.60
CA SER A 111 8.19 -5.43 16.82
C SER A 111 9.36 -4.87 17.64
N SER A 112 9.55 -5.37 18.86
CA SER A 112 10.71 -5.05 19.70
C SER A 112 11.99 -5.82 19.31
N LEU A 113 11.95 -6.63 18.25
CA LEU A 113 13.08 -7.44 17.82
C LEU A 113 14.16 -6.58 17.14
N PRO A 114 15.45 -6.94 17.28
CA PRO A 114 16.55 -6.22 16.64
C PRO A 114 16.64 -6.60 15.15
N VAL A 115 15.76 -6.02 14.32
CA VAL A 115 15.73 -6.25 12.87
C VAL A 115 16.43 -5.13 12.10
N PRO A 116 16.95 -5.41 10.88
CA PRO A 116 17.53 -4.37 10.03
C PRO A 116 16.55 -3.21 9.79
N PRO A 117 17.02 -1.95 9.83
CA PRO A 117 16.17 -0.82 9.49
C PRO A 117 15.60 -0.95 8.08
N ARG A 118 14.31 -0.68 7.90
CA ARG A 118 13.61 -0.69 6.61
C ARG A 118 13.46 -2.09 5.98
N LEU A 119 13.40 -3.11 6.83
CA LEU A 119 13.07 -4.47 6.41
C LEU A 119 11.71 -4.53 5.69
N ASP A 120 10.72 -3.72 6.11
CA ASP A 120 9.42 -3.53 5.44
C ASP A 120 9.58 -3.16 3.96
N ARG A 121 10.43 -2.16 3.67
CA ARG A 121 10.69 -1.70 2.29
C ARG A 121 11.38 -2.78 1.47
N PHE A 122 12.39 -3.42 2.04
CA PHE A 122 13.12 -4.46 1.34
C PHE A 122 12.22 -5.67 1.04
N GLY A 123 11.40 -6.11 2.00
CA GLY A 123 10.45 -7.20 1.83
C GLY A 123 9.44 -6.93 0.71
N LEU A 124 8.86 -5.72 0.68
CA LEU A 124 7.93 -5.32 -0.38
C LEU A 124 8.60 -5.26 -1.75
N SER A 125 9.81 -4.68 -1.82
CA SER A 125 10.58 -4.62 -3.07
C SER A 125 10.87 -6.02 -3.62
N LEU A 126 11.23 -6.97 -2.75
CA LEU A 126 11.52 -8.34 -3.16
C LEU A 126 10.25 -9.04 -3.66
N ALA A 127 9.10 -8.81 -3.02
CA ALA A 127 7.83 -9.35 -3.47
C ALA A 127 7.43 -8.84 -4.86
N LEU A 128 7.53 -7.52 -5.10
CA LEU A 128 7.27 -6.93 -6.42
C LEU A 128 8.26 -7.42 -7.48
N PHE A 129 9.54 -7.60 -7.13
CA PHE A 129 10.53 -8.14 -8.05
C PHE A 129 10.20 -9.57 -8.47
N VAL A 130 9.86 -10.44 -7.51
CA VAL A 130 9.49 -11.84 -7.80
C VAL A 130 8.19 -11.92 -8.59
N GLU A 131 7.20 -11.07 -8.27
CA GLU A 131 5.99 -10.91 -9.08
C GLU A 131 6.35 -10.60 -10.54
N GLY A 132 7.14 -9.55 -10.78
CA GLY A 132 7.54 -9.15 -12.13
C GLY A 132 8.36 -10.21 -12.85
N PHE A 133 9.26 -10.89 -12.14
CA PHE A 133 10.08 -11.97 -12.69
C PHE A 133 9.23 -13.16 -13.15
N LEU A 134 8.29 -13.61 -12.30
CA LEU A 134 7.37 -14.70 -12.67
C LEU A 134 6.45 -14.29 -13.82
N PHE A 135 5.90 -13.06 -13.79
CA PHE A 135 5.07 -12.56 -14.88
C PHE A 135 5.82 -12.49 -16.21
N TYR A 136 7.05 -11.99 -16.23
CA TYR A 136 7.84 -11.88 -17.46
C TYR A 136 8.01 -13.24 -18.15
N HIS A 137 8.36 -14.27 -17.38
CA HIS A 137 8.52 -15.62 -17.93
C HIS A 137 7.19 -16.30 -18.27
N HIS A 138 6.07 -15.77 -17.79
CA HIS A 138 4.75 -16.27 -18.11
C HIS A 138 4.22 -15.83 -19.49
N LEU A 139 4.84 -14.85 -20.16
CA LEU A 139 4.32 -14.28 -21.41
C LEU A 139 4.61 -15.10 -22.67
N HIS A 140 5.48 -16.11 -22.59
CA HIS A 140 5.94 -16.87 -23.75
C HIS A 140 4.78 -17.63 -24.43
N GLY A 141 4.66 -17.48 -25.76
CA GLY A 141 3.69 -18.22 -26.57
C GLY A 141 2.27 -17.65 -26.61
N ARG A 142 2.05 -16.42 -26.11
CA ARG A 142 0.76 -15.71 -26.18
C ARG A 142 0.61 -14.89 -27.46
N SER A 143 -0.62 -14.48 -27.79
CA SER A 143 -0.89 -13.61 -28.95
C SER A 143 -0.22 -12.23 -28.80
N MET A 144 -0.13 -11.47 -29.89
CA MET A 144 0.49 -10.15 -29.90
C MET A 144 -0.19 -9.21 -28.89
N LEU A 145 -1.52 -9.12 -28.92
CA LEU A 145 -2.30 -8.31 -27.99
C LEU A 145 -2.10 -8.72 -26.53
N ASP A 146 -2.22 -10.02 -26.22
CA ASP A 146 -2.10 -10.56 -24.86
C ASP A 146 -0.69 -10.32 -24.29
N SER A 147 0.34 -10.59 -25.10
CA SER A 147 1.73 -10.32 -24.72
C SER A 147 1.98 -8.83 -24.47
N HIS A 148 1.42 -7.95 -25.30
CA HIS A 148 1.62 -6.50 -25.19
C HIS A 148 1.02 -5.93 -23.90
N VAL A 149 -0.25 -6.24 -23.61
CA VAL A 149 -0.91 -5.70 -22.40
C VAL A 149 -0.24 -6.16 -21.12
N HIS A 150 0.25 -7.39 -21.07
CA HIS A 150 0.99 -7.89 -19.91
C HIS A 150 2.43 -7.34 -19.85
N THR A 151 3.08 -7.07 -20.99
CA THR A 151 4.40 -6.43 -20.99
C THR A 151 4.33 -5.02 -20.42
N LEU A 152 3.26 -4.26 -20.73
CA LEU A 152 3.01 -2.96 -20.12
C LEU A 152 2.85 -3.03 -18.59
N LEU A 153 2.25 -4.10 -18.07
CA LEU A 153 2.12 -4.33 -16.62
C LEU A 153 3.49 -4.51 -15.92
N LEU A 154 4.51 -5.00 -16.62
CA LEU A 154 5.85 -5.14 -16.03
C LEU A 154 6.47 -3.79 -15.66
N VAL A 155 6.08 -2.71 -16.35
CA VAL A 155 6.60 -1.36 -16.09
C VAL A 155 6.29 -0.89 -14.66
N PRO A 156 5.03 -0.86 -14.19
CA PRO A 156 4.74 -0.46 -12.81
C PRO A 156 5.21 -1.49 -11.78
N VAL A 157 5.27 -2.78 -12.12
CA VAL A 157 5.77 -3.83 -11.21
C VAL A 157 7.26 -3.64 -10.91
N PHE A 158 8.10 -3.61 -11.96
CA PHE A 158 9.54 -3.41 -11.79
C PHE A 158 9.88 -1.99 -11.37
N GLY A 159 9.16 -0.99 -11.87
CA GLY A 159 9.28 0.39 -11.40
C GLY A 159 8.94 0.52 -9.92
N GLY A 160 7.90 -0.18 -9.46
CA GLY A 160 7.50 -0.25 -8.06
C GLY A 160 8.56 -0.93 -7.20
N ALA A 161 9.11 -2.06 -7.66
CA ALA A 161 10.23 -2.73 -7.00
C ALA A 161 11.45 -1.81 -6.88
N ALA A 162 11.88 -1.18 -7.98
CA ALA A 162 13.01 -0.26 -8.02
C ALA A 162 12.77 0.97 -7.11
N CYS A 163 11.57 1.56 -7.15
CA CYS A 163 11.22 2.68 -6.28
C CYS A 163 11.25 2.27 -4.80
N THR A 164 10.74 1.08 -4.47
CA THR A 164 10.70 0.59 -3.09
C THR A 164 12.10 0.27 -2.56
N VAL A 165 12.99 -0.33 -3.38
CA VAL A 165 14.37 -0.56 -2.95
C VAL A 165 15.14 0.74 -2.76
N LEU A 166 14.87 1.77 -3.56
CA LEU A 166 15.47 3.10 -3.36
C LEU A 166 15.10 3.69 -2.00
N GLU A 167 13.90 3.43 -1.46
CA GLU A 167 13.50 3.85 -0.10
C GLU A 167 14.35 3.17 1.01
N VAL A 168 14.93 2.00 0.73
CA VAL A 168 15.89 1.33 1.65
C VAL A 168 17.18 2.14 1.76
N PHE A 169 17.59 2.84 0.71
CA PHE A 169 18.82 3.64 0.71
C PHE A 169 18.54 5.10 1.08
N VAL A 170 17.56 5.73 0.41
CA VAL A 170 17.18 7.13 0.57
C VAL A 170 16.14 7.29 1.66
N LYS A 171 16.53 7.90 2.78
CA LYS A 171 15.64 8.12 3.93
C LYS A 171 14.65 9.25 3.67
N GLU A 172 13.40 9.04 4.09
CA GLU A 172 12.35 10.07 4.22
C GLU A 172 12.10 10.91 2.96
N ASN A 173 12.22 10.29 1.78
CA ASN A 173 11.92 10.96 0.53
C ASN A 173 10.45 10.77 0.12
N THR A 174 9.62 11.77 0.40
CA THR A 174 8.19 11.78 0.06
C THR A 174 7.93 11.61 -1.44
N LEU A 175 8.86 12.01 -2.31
CA LEU A 175 8.71 11.79 -3.75
C LEU A 175 8.72 10.30 -4.09
N LEU A 176 9.58 9.50 -3.45
CA LEU A 176 9.59 8.04 -3.65
C LEU A 176 8.29 7.40 -3.17
N GLU A 177 7.75 7.87 -2.04
CA GLU A 177 6.46 7.38 -1.52
C GLU A 177 5.29 7.72 -2.46
N ILE A 178 5.30 8.92 -3.07
CA ILE A 178 4.32 9.36 -4.08
C ILE A 178 4.45 8.51 -5.35
N ILE A 179 5.67 8.33 -5.86
CA ILE A 179 5.93 7.52 -7.06
C ILE A 179 5.46 6.09 -6.83
N ARG A 180 5.88 5.44 -5.73
CA ARG A 180 5.45 4.07 -5.40
C ARG A 180 3.93 3.95 -5.30
N SER A 181 3.27 4.91 -4.68
CA SER A 181 1.80 4.91 -4.57
C SER A 181 1.14 5.04 -5.95
N SER A 182 1.66 5.93 -6.82
CA SER A 182 1.14 6.09 -8.19
C SER A 182 1.37 4.85 -9.06
N LEU A 183 2.52 4.17 -8.93
CA LEU A 183 2.82 2.94 -9.64
C LEU A 183 1.94 1.77 -9.17
N ALA A 184 1.61 1.69 -7.88
CA ALA A 184 0.67 0.71 -7.37
C ALA A 184 -0.76 0.93 -7.91
N ILE A 185 -1.21 2.19 -8.00
CA ILE A 185 -2.50 2.53 -8.63
C ILE A 185 -2.48 2.20 -10.13
N LEU A 186 -1.39 2.51 -10.83
CA LEU A 186 -1.21 2.14 -12.24
C LEU A 186 -1.27 0.63 -12.41
N GLN A 187 -0.49 -0.15 -11.64
CA GLN A 187 -0.51 -1.61 -11.66
C GLN A 187 -1.92 -2.16 -11.45
N GLY A 188 -2.63 -1.66 -10.42
CA GLY A 188 -3.96 -2.12 -10.10
C GLY A 188 -5.00 -1.79 -11.17
N SER A 189 -5.02 -0.55 -11.67
CA SER A 189 -5.94 -0.15 -12.75
C SER A 189 -5.63 -0.85 -14.07
N TRP A 190 -4.36 -1.14 -14.34
CA TRP A 190 -3.94 -1.83 -15.55
C TRP A 190 -4.32 -3.31 -15.55
N PHE A 191 -4.29 -3.96 -14.38
CA PHE A 191 -4.89 -5.31 -14.23
C PHE A 191 -6.36 -5.33 -14.64
N TYR A 192 -7.14 -4.31 -14.29
CA TYR A 192 -8.52 -4.18 -14.76
C TYR A 192 -8.59 -4.02 -16.28
N GLU A 193 -7.72 -3.18 -16.86
CA GLU A 193 -7.65 -2.98 -18.31
C GLU A 193 -7.36 -4.30 -19.05
N ILE A 194 -6.37 -5.09 -18.58
CA ILE A 194 -6.10 -6.43 -19.11
C ILE A 194 -7.36 -7.31 -19.03
N GLY A 195 -8.06 -7.27 -17.90
CA GLY A 195 -9.31 -7.98 -17.71
C GLY A 195 -10.37 -7.60 -18.74
N PHE A 196 -10.57 -6.31 -19.01
CA PHE A 196 -11.56 -5.82 -19.98
C PHE A 196 -11.17 -6.09 -21.43
N VAL A 197 -9.88 -6.03 -21.76
CA VAL A 197 -9.38 -6.26 -23.12
C VAL A 197 -9.44 -7.74 -23.49
N LEU A 198 -8.95 -8.62 -22.60
CA LEU A 198 -8.88 -10.06 -22.89
C LEU A 198 -10.18 -10.80 -22.57
N PHE A 199 -10.97 -10.29 -21.63
CA PHE A 199 -12.23 -10.89 -21.18
C PHE A 199 -13.35 -9.85 -21.10
N PRO A 200 -13.75 -9.25 -22.24
CA PRO A 200 -14.76 -8.20 -22.26
C PRO A 200 -16.08 -8.71 -21.67
N LEU A 201 -16.66 -7.94 -20.75
CA LEU A 201 -17.94 -8.28 -20.12
C LEU A 201 -19.14 -8.02 -21.06
N SER A 202 -18.95 -7.14 -22.05
CA SER A 202 -19.92 -6.78 -23.08
C SER A 202 -19.20 -6.13 -24.26
N GLY A 203 -19.75 -6.26 -25.47
CA GLY A 203 -19.20 -5.65 -26.69
C GLY A 203 -18.38 -6.63 -27.55
N PRO A 204 -17.81 -6.15 -28.67
CA PRO A 204 -17.03 -6.99 -29.57
C PRO A 204 -15.71 -7.42 -28.93
N HIS A 205 -15.22 -8.59 -29.32
CA HIS A 205 -13.89 -9.05 -28.96
C HIS A 205 -12.82 -8.25 -29.71
N TRP A 206 -11.69 -8.03 -29.04
CA TRP A 206 -10.53 -7.37 -29.63
C TRP A 206 -9.84 -8.31 -30.62
N ASP A 207 -9.42 -7.76 -31.77
CA ASP A 207 -8.57 -8.48 -32.71
C ASP A 207 -7.15 -8.64 -32.12
N PRO A 208 -6.67 -9.89 -31.91
CA PRO A 208 -5.40 -10.15 -31.25
C PRO A 208 -4.17 -9.72 -32.06
N ASP A 209 -4.29 -9.54 -33.37
CA ASP A 209 -3.16 -9.26 -34.28
C ASP A 209 -3.24 -7.85 -34.90
N LEU A 210 -4.28 -7.08 -34.57
CA LEU A 210 -4.45 -5.71 -35.06
C LEU A 210 -3.47 -4.75 -34.37
N HIS A 211 -2.57 -4.17 -35.16
CA HIS A 211 -1.55 -3.24 -34.66
C HIS A 211 -2.14 -1.98 -33.99
N ASP A 212 -3.29 -1.49 -34.48
CA ASP A 212 -3.94 -0.30 -33.92
C ASP A 212 -4.34 -0.50 -32.44
N ASN A 213 -4.68 -1.74 -32.05
CA ASN A 213 -4.96 -2.07 -30.65
C ASN A 213 -3.72 -1.87 -29.78
N VAL A 214 -2.55 -2.26 -30.28
CA VAL A 214 -1.26 -2.07 -29.57
C VAL A 214 -0.93 -0.58 -29.41
N MET A 215 -1.15 0.22 -30.46
CA MET A 215 -0.98 1.67 -30.38
C MET A 215 -1.93 2.31 -29.37
N PHE A 216 -3.22 1.97 -29.45
CA PHE A 216 -4.25 2.47 -28.53
C PHE A 216 -3.93 2.10 -27.08
N LEU A 217 -3.59 0.85 -26.81
CA LEU A 217 -3.32 0.38 -25.44
C LEU A 217 -2.06 1.02 -24.86
N THR A 218 -1.04 1.27 -25.68
CA THR A 218 0.15 2.01 -25.24
C THR A 218 -0.21 3.45 -24.82
N MET A 219 -1.07 4.12 -25.59
CA MET A 219 -1.57 5.45 -25.26
C MET A 219 -2.47 5.42 -24.00
N CYS A 220 -3.40 4.45 -23.92
CA CYS A 220 -4.30 4.25 -22.79
C CYS A 220 -3.52 4.03 -21.49
N PHE A 221 -2.43 3.25 -21.54
CA PHE A 221 -1.51 3.05 -20.42
C PHE A 221 -0.95 4.37 -19.87
N CYS A 222 -0.55 5.29 -20.75
CA CYS A 222 -0.08 6.62 -20.34
C CYS A 222 -1.20 7.44 -19.68
N TRP A 223 -2.45 7.31 -20.14
CA TRP A 223 -3.60 7.97 -19.51
C TRP A 223 -3.88 7.41 -18.11
N HIS A 224 -3.82 6.09 -17.94
CA HIS A 224 -3.90 5.47 -16.61
C HIS A 224 -2.84 6.03 -15.66
N TYR A 225 -1.60 6.22 -16.14
CA TYR A 225 -0.55 6.79 -15.31
C TYR A 225 -0.80 8.26 -14.97
N ALA A 226 -1.27 9.07 -15.94
CA ALA A 226 -1.65 10.46 -15.69
C ALA A 226 -2.77 10.57 -14.63
N VAL A 227 -3.78 9.69 -14.70
CA VAL A 227 -4.85 9.60 -13.69
C VAL A 227 -4.29 9.16 -12.34
N ALA A 228 -3.40 8.17 -12.30
CA ALA A 228 -2.77 7.73 -11.06
C ALA A 228 -2.00 8.86 -10.36
N LEU A 229 -1.23 9.65 -11.12
CA LEU A 229 -0.54 10.83 -10.60
C LEU A 229 -1.53 11.87 -10.07
N LEU A 230 -2.60 12.16 -10.83
CA LEU A 230 -3.64 13.10 -10.41
C LEU A 230 -4.29 12.66 -9.09
N VAL A 231 -4.64 11.38 -8.95
CA VAL A 231 -5.23 10.81 -7.73
C VAL A 231 -4.30 10.99 -6.53
N VAL A 232 -3.01 10.67 -6.67
CA VAL A 232 -2.04 10.83 -5.57
C VAL A 232 -1.85 12.31 -5.21
N SER A 233 -1.77 13.20 -6.20
CA SER A 233 -1.67 14.65 -5.97
C SER A 233 -2.90 15.21 -5.26
N LEU A 234 -4.11 14.83 -5.69
CA LEU A 234 -5.36 15.24 -5.04
C LEU A 234 -5.43 14.74 -3.60
N ASN A 235 -5.09 13.48 -3.34
CA ASN A 235 -5.06 12.92 -1.99
C ASN A 235 -4.05 13.67 -1.11
N TYR A 236 -2.87 14.00 -1.63
CA TYR A 236 -1.89 14.83 -0.93
C TYR A 236 -2.48 16.20 -0.56
N CYS A 237 -3.08 16.91 -1.53
CA CYS A 237 -3.70 18.22 -1.31
C CYS A 237 -4.82 18.17 -0.27
N VAL A 238 -5.70 17.16 -0.35
CA VAL A 238 -6.80 16.96 0.60
C VAL A 238 -6.27 16.70 2.01
N VAL A 239 -5.26 15.82 2.15
CA VAL A 239 -4.63 15.54 3.44
C VAL A 239 -4.00 16.81 4.03
N TRP A 240 -3.24 17.55 3.23
CA TRP A 240 -2.62 18.80 3.69
C TRP A 240 -3.66 19.85 4.11
N TRP A 241 -4.70 20.04 3.29
CA TRP A 241 -5.77 21.02 3.55
C TRP A 241 -6.58 20.66 4.80
N THR A 242 -7.00 19.40 4.94
CA THR A 242 -7.75 18.93 6.10
C THR A 242 -6.94 19.11 7.38
N LEU A 243 -5.69 18.67 7.40
CA LEU A 243 -4.82 18.87 8.56
C LEU A 243 -4.63 20.34 8.89
N ASN A 244 -4.44 21.23 7.90
CA ASN A 244 -4.30 22.68 8.13
C ASN A 244 -5.58 23.31 8.67
N ARG A 245 -6.74 22.91 8.16
CA ARG A 245 -8.04 23.42 8.62
C ARG A 245 -8.38 22.98 10.05
N PHE A 246 -8.14 21.72 10.39
CA PHE A 246 -8.46 21.19 11.73
C PHE A 246 -7.46 21.60 12.81
N SER A 247 -6.24 21.98 12.46
CA SER A 247 -5.25 22.51 13.41
C SER A 247 -5.25 24.04 13.53
N GLY A 248 -5.97 24.76 12.67
CA GLY A 248 -6.19 26.20 12.77
C GLY A 248 -7.26 26.61 13.79
N LYS A 249 -7.94 25.66 14.45
CA LYS A 249 -8.71 25.96 15.66
C LYS A 249 -7.76 25.81 16.86
N PRO A 250 -7.35 26.90 17.53
CA PRO A 250 -6.73 26.74 18.84
C PRO A 250 -7.76 26.01 19.72
N ILE A 251 -7.34 24.91 20.34
CA ILE A 251 -7.98 24.43 21.56
C ILE A 251 -7.58 25.47 22.61
N GLY A 252 -8.27 26.61 22.59
CA GLY A 252 -8.12 27.75 23.45
C GLY A 252 -9.53 28.29 23.68
N ASP A 253 -9.88 28.41 24.95
CA ASP A 253 -11.13 28.98 25.48
C ASP A 253 -12.32 28.00 25.55
N MET A 254 -12.08 26.85 26.18
CA MET A 254 -13.03 26.40 27.20
C MET A 254 -12.49 26.85 28.56
N GLU A 255 -12.31 28.16 28.74
CA GLU A 255 -12.35 28.74 30.08
C GLU A 255 -13.76 28.46 30.60
N ILE A 256 -13.88 27.40 31.40
CA ILE A 256 -14.95 27.30 32.36
C ILE A 256 -14.78 28.53 33.25
N GLY A 257 -15.57 29.56 32.96
CA GLY A 257 -15.73 30.72 33.80
C GLY A 257 -16.32 30.29 35.13
N LEU A 258 -15.48 29.77 36.03
CA LEU A 258 -15.80 29.70 37.44
C LEU A 258 -15.61 31.12 37.99
N ARG A 259 -16.69 31.86 37.80
CA ARG A 259 -17.00 33.16 38.36
C ARG A 259 -16.40 33.30 39.75
N LYS A 260 -15.50 34.27 39.87
CA LYS A 260 -15.00 34.85 41.10
C LYS A 260 -16.19 35.30 41.97
N THR A 261 -16.52 34.50 42.97
CA THR A 261 -17.28 34.84 44.18
C THR A 261 -16.71 33.86 45.20
N THR A 262 -16.02 34.24 46.28
CA THR A 262 -16.29 35.34 47.20
C THR A 262 -15.02 35.53 48.03
N ASP A 263 -14.67 36.78 48.30
CA ASP A 263 -13.75 37.12 49.40
C ASP A 263 -14.32 36.56 50.71
N CYS A 264 -13.57 35.70 51.38
CA CYS A 264 -13.69 35.53 52.83
C CYS A 264 -12.32 35.16 53.39
N THR A 265 -11.64 36.21 53.85
CA THR A 265 -10.73 36.23 54.99
C THR A 265 -10.80 34.98 55.88
N SER A 266 -9.83 34.07 55.73
CA SER A 266 -9.51 33.07 56.77
C SER A 266 -8.11 32.49 56.58
N GLN A 267 -7.08 33.35 56.51
CA GLN A 267 -5.69 32.86 56.54
C GLN A 267 -4.70 33.87 57.16
N LYS A 268 -5.12 34.53 58.24
CA LYS A 268 -4.25 35.40 59.07
C LYS A 268 -4.57 35.36 60.57
N ALA A 269 -5.01 34.21 61.10
CA ALA A 269 -5.30 34.06 62.53
C ALA A 269 -4.84 32.71 63.13
N LEU A 270 -3.70 32.17 62.67
CA LEU A 270 -3.12 30.94 63.23
C LEU A 270 -1.59 31.02 63.45
N LEU A 271 -1.04 32.22 63.67
CA LEU A 271 0.38 32.41 64.02
C LEU A 271 0.62 33.49 65.10
N GLN A 272 -0.38 33.80 65.92
CA GLN A 272 -0.20 34.59 67.14
C GLN A 272 -1.12 33.97 68.20
N ASP A 273 -0.57 33.03 68.97
CA ASP A 273 -0.98 32.65 70.34
C ASP A 273 -0.21 31.38 70.73
N SER A 274 1.09 31.53 70.96
CA SER A 274 1.94 30.53 71.62
C SER A 274 3.28 31.13 72.08
N GLU A 275 3.27 32.38 72.54
CA GLU A 275 4.35 32.94 73.37
C GLU A 275 3.72 33.96 74.31
N GLU A 276 3.23 33.51 75.47
CA GLU A 276 3.27 34.22 76.76
C GLU A 276 2.71 33.30 77.87
N GLU A 277 3.55 33.14 78.91
CA GLU A 277 3.44 32.37 80.18
C GLU A 277 3.68 30.84 80.18
#